data_AF-A0A1H1FGM4-F1
#
_entry.id   AF-A0A1H1FGM4-F1
#
_cell.length_a   1.000
_cell.length_b   1.000
_cell.length_c   1.000
_cell.angle_alpha   90.00
_cell.angle_beta   90.00
_cell.angle_gamma   90.00
#
_symmetry.space_group_name_H-M   'P 1'
#
loop_
_entity.id
_entity.type
_entity.pdbx_description
1 polymer ?
#
loop_
_entity_poly.entity_id
_entity_poly.type
_entity_poly.pdbx_seq_one_letter_code
_entity_poly.pdbx_strand_id
1 'polypeptide(L)'
;MKKLFSVLIFVLAIHIKAQVGVNTQTPSATLDIVGKPDLLNHFDGIIPPRITGDQLANKNYSILQKGAIVYVTQPASNLLGQVIHIVEEGYYYFNGQYWNQMFKEPNYYDALIILDETLSANTISAQTSWNTYLPFPTNPRQHTLSTKIYRLGTSGMGITGQIDARRIGTIGYLDVSIICSTPITSNYVILNLSKPLRDLGFMSDGSVGSLNNILVSGNSNGISSGVEQGIISLTNVDFNLLLWKNQIEKFTGTIKGMTIFPINYLNVIE
;
A
#
# COMPACT_ATOMS: atom_id res chain seq x y z
N MET A 1 -17.97 -4.47 73.22
CA MET A 1 -18.09 -3.29 72.33
C MET A 1 -16.77 -2.89 71.65
N LYS A 2 -15.60 -2.94 72.30
CA LYS A 2 -14.30 -2.61 71.66
C LYS A 2 -13.88 -3.51 70.47
N LYS A 3 -14.23 -4.80 70.49
CA LYS A 3 -13.91 -5.77 69.41
C LYS A 3 -14.76 -5.59 68.14
N LEU A 4 -15.99 -5.09 68.24
CA LEU A 4 -16.83 -4.79 67.07
C LEU A 4 -16.36 -3.53 66.34
N PHE A 5 -15.81 -2.56 67.07
CA PHE A 5 -15.27 -1.33 66.48
C PHE A 5 -14.03 -1.61 65.59
N SER A 6 -13.17 -2.55 66.01
CA SER A 6 -12.02 -2.96 65.20
C SER A 6 -12.41 -3.69 63.90
N VAL A 7 -13.50 -4.48 63.90
CA VAL A 7 -14.01 -5.14 62.69
C VAL A 7 -14.61 -4.13 61.70
N LEU A 8 -15.30 -3.10 62.20
CA LEU A 8 -15.87 -2.04 61.37
C LEU A 8 -14.78 -1.20 60.68
N ILE A 9 -13.66 -0.92 61.36
CA ILE A 9 -12.51 -0.22 60.78
C ILE A 9 -11.81 -1.09 59.72
N PHE A 10 -11.75 -2.41 59.93
CA PHE A 10 -11.13 -3.34 58.97
C PHE A 10 -11.97 -3.51 57.68
N VAL A 11 -13.31 -3.43 57.78
CA VAL A 11 -14.23 -3.49 56.63
C VAL A 11 -14.24 -2.17 55.85
N LEU A 12 -13.96 -1.02 56.49
CA LEU A 12 -13.82 0.27 55.81
C LEU A 12 -12.47 0.44 55.08
N ALA A 13 -11.45 -0.38 55.37
CA ALA A 13 -10.06 -0.12 55.00
C ALA A 13 -9.59 -0.68 53.64
N ILE A 14 -10.45 -1.33 52.85
CA ILE A 14 -10.00 -1.97 51.61
C ILE A 14 -10.97 -1.71 50.46
N HIS A 15 -10.87 -0.51 49.90
CA HIS A 15 -11.26 -0.25 48.51
C HIS A 15 -9.99 0.08 47.73
N ILE A 16 -9.17 -0.95 47.49
CA ILE A 16 -7.96 -0.81 46.68
C ILE A 16 -8.41 -0.64 45.23
N LYS A 17 -8.51 0.60 44.78
CA LYS A 17 -8.70 0.89 43.35
C LYS A 17 -7.41 0.51 42.63
N ALA A 18 -7.48 -0.45 41.72
CA ALA A 18 -6.34 -0.87 40.89
C ALA A 18 -6.06 0.07 39.69
N GLN A 19 -6.64 1.27 39.70
CA GLN A 19 -6.47 2.28 38.66
C GLN A 19 -5.22 3.09 38.93
N VAL A 20 -4.37 3.27 37.91
CA VAL A 20 -3.15 4.07 37.98
C VAL A 20 -3.39 5.41 37.29
N GLY A 21 -3.36 6.49 38.06
CA GLY A 21 -3.35 7.86 37.54
C GLY A 21 -1.94 8.41 37.50
N VAL A 22 -1.54 9.01 36.38
CA VAL A 22 -0.35 9.86 36.28
C VAL A 22 -0.83 11.27 36.01
N ASN A 23 -0.43 12.22 36.86
CA ASN A 23 -0.91 13.60 36.83
C ASN A 23 -2.44 13.79 36.99
N THR A 24 -3.16 12.79 37.51
CA THR A 24 -4.59 12.89 37.86
C THR A 24 -4.90 12.12 39.15
N GLN A 25 -5.71 12.72 40.03
CA GLN A 25 -6.16 12.08 41.28
C GLN A 25 -7.45 11.27 41.09
N THR A 26 -8.14 11.46 39.98
CA THR A 26 -9.40 10.80 39.66
C THR A 26 -9.29 10.13 38.28
N PRO A 27 -8.56 9.00 38.17
CA PRO A 27 -8.39 8.30 36.89
C PRO A 27 -9.73 7.85 36.31
N SER A 28 -9.96 8.13 35.04
CA SER A 28 -11.16 7.69 34.30
C SER A 28 -10.98 6.33 33.59
N ALA A 29 -9.76 5.76 33.63
CA ALA A 29 -9.42 4.47 33.05
C ALA A 29 -8.46 3.68 33.97
N THR A 30 -8.13 2.43 33.61
CA THR A 30 -7.15 1.61 34.34
C THR A 30 -5.76 2.25 34.36
N LEU A 31 -5.37 2.92 33.28
CA LEU A 31 -4.25 3.84 33.21
C LEU A 31 -4.75 5.14 32.60
N ASP A 32 -4.66 6.24 33.35
CA ASP A 32 -5.05 7.58 32.91
C ASP A 32 -3.86 8.53 33.09
N ILE A 33 -3.43 9.16 31.99
CA ILE A 33 -2.25 10.04 31.95
C ILE A 33 -2.71 11.40 31.44
N VAL A 34 -2.72 12.39 32.33
CA VAL A 34 -3.10 13.76 32.00
C VAL A 34 -1.84 14.59 31.71
N GLY A 35 -1.77 15.16 30.51
CA GLY A 35 -0.67 16.03 30.07
C GLY A 35 -0.73 17.44 30.69
N LYS A 36 0.28 18.26 30.40
CA LYS A 36 0.33 19.68 30.75
C LYS A 36 0.75 20.50 29.51
N PRO A 37 -0.14 20.65 28.51
CA PRO A 37 0.21 21.18 27.20
C PRO A 37 0.70 22.63 27.20
N ASP A 38 0.37 23.41 28.23
CA ASP A 38 0.78 24.81 28.36
C ASP A 38 2.20 24.99 28.95
N LEU A 39 2.84 23.92 29.43
CA LEU A 39 4.18 23.97 30.01
C LEU A 39 5.23 23.60 28.97
N LEU A 40 5.98 24.58 28.48
CA LEU A 40 6.97 24.42 27.40
C LEU A 40 8.03 23.32 27.64
N ASN A 41 8.38 23.05 28.90
CA ASN A 41 9.36 22.02 29.28
C ASN A 41 8.71 20.76 29.87
N HIS A 42 7.41 20.55 29.61
CA HIS A 42 6.69 19.34 29.97
C HIS A 42 6.31 18.60 28.69
N PHE A 43 7.07 17.54 28.37
CA PHE A 43 6.86 16.76 27.16
C PHE A 43 5.78 15.70 27.39
N ASP A 44 4.56 15.98 26.93
CA ASP A 44 3.43 15.06 27.01
C ASP A 44 3.60 13.87 26.05
N GLY A 45 3.51 12.64 26.56
CA GLY A 45 3.60 11.44 25.74
C GLY A 45 3.79 10.15 26.54
N ILE A 46 3.71 9.01 25.85
CA ILE A 46 3.99 7.67 26.39
C ILE A 46 5.08 7.04 25.53
N ILE A 47 6.22 6.71 26.14
CA ILE A 47 7.28 5.97 25.48
C ILE A 47 7.14 4.49 25.88
N PRO A 48 6.73 3.59 24.97
CA PRO A 48 6.70 2.15 25.27
C PRO A 48 8.13 1.59 25.36
N PRO A 49 8.31 0.35 25.84
CA PRO A 49 9.62 -0.30 25.86
C PRO A 49 10.27 -0.27 24.47
N ARG A 50 11.54 0.18 24.42
CA ARG A 50 12.37 0.14 23.22
C ARG A 50 13.13 -1.18 23.16
N ILE A 51 13.12 -1.84 22.01
CA ILE A 51 13.73 -3.16 21.83
C ILE A 51 14.18 -3.34 20.39
N THR A 52 15.26 -4.07 20.13
CA THR A 52 15.59 -4.45 18.74
C THR A 52 14.75 -5.65 18.28
N GLY A 53 14.58 -5.83 16.97
CA GLY A 53 13.89 -6.99 16.41
C GLY A 53 14.50 -8.31 16.88
N ASP A 54 15.83 -8.39 16.94
CA ASP A 54 16.55 -9.59 17.43
C ASP A 54 16.35 -9.84 18.93
N GLN A 55 16.34 -8.79 19.75
CA GLN A 55 16.02 -8.94 21.18
C GLN A 55 14.56 -9.37 21.39
N LEU A 56 13.65 -8.93 20.52
CA LEU A 56 12.25 -9.33 20.56
C LEU A 56 12.08 -10.78 20.08
N ALA A 57 12.86 -11.22 19.10
CA ALA A 57 12.89 -12.61 18.61
C ALA A 57 13.32 -13.61 19.69
N ASN A 58 14.16 -13.18 20.63
CA ASN A 58 14.59 -13.99 21.78
C ASN A 58 13.50 -14.12 22.88
N LYS A 59 12.35 -13.49 22.70
CA LYS A 59 11.22 -13.56 23.64
C LYS A 59 10.07 -14.33 23.01
N ASN A 60 9.35 -15.09 23.83
CA ASN A 60 8.15 -15.81 23.41
C ASN A 60 6.92 -15.20 24.07
N TYR A 61 6.18 -14.39 23.32
CA TYR A 61 4.93 -13.78 23.77
C TYR A 61 3.77 -14.77 23.57
N SER A 62 2.83 -14.80 24.50
CA SER A 62 1.65 -15.66 24.42
C SER A 62 0.39 -14.83 24.19
N ILE A 63 -0.76 -15.48 24.00
CA ILE A 63 -2.05 -14.79 23.88
C ILE A 63 -2.36 -13.86 25.07
N LEU A 64 -1.75 -14.09 26.24
CA LEU A 64 -1.88 -13.23 27.43
C LEU A 64 -1.26 -11.84 27.25
N GLN A 65 -0.33 -11.67 26.31
CA GLN A 65 0.29 -10.38 25.98
C GLN A 65 -0.28 -9.75 24.70
N LYS A 66 -1.40 -10.26 24.18
CA LYS A 66 -2.09 -9.65 23.03
C LYS A 66 -2.43 -8.19 23.35
N GLY A 67 -2.04 -7.29 22.45
CA GLY A 67 -2.17 -5.84 22.62
C GLY A 67 -0.94 -5.17 23.25
N ALA A 68 0.12 -5.91 23.60
CA ALA A 68 1.39 -5.31 24.01
C ALA A 68 1.97 -4.44 22.89
N ILE A 69 2.48 -3.26 23.25
CA ILE A 69 3.07 -2.29 22.32
C ILE A 69 4.55 -2.11 22.66
N VAL A 70 5.40 -2.10 21.65
CA VAL A 70 6.83 -1.79 21.76
C VAL A 70 7.24 -0.83 20.66
N TYR A 71 8.32 -0.11 20.89
CA TYR A 71 9.03 0.60 19.82
C TYR A 71 10.25 -0.22 19.41
N VAL A 72 10.23 -0.77 18.20
CA VAL A 72 11.36 -1.51 17.66
C VAL A 72 12.39 -0.52 17.13
N THR A 73 13.62 -0.57 17.62
CA THR A 73 14.68 0.38 17.23
C THR A 73 15.51 -0.08 16.02
N GLN A 74 15.49 -1.38 15.70
CA GLN A 74 16.20 -1.97 14.56
C GLN A 74 15.44 -3.21 14.07
N PRO A 75 15.43 -3.51 12.76
CA PRO A 75 14.75 -4.68 12.22
C PRO A 75 15.33 -5.99 12.77
N ALA A 76 14.55 -7.08 12.67
CA ALA A 76 15.06 -8.41 12.99
C ALA A 76 15.96 -8.91 11.86
N SER A 77 17.11 -9.47 12.21
CA SER A 77 18.06 -10.05 11.25
C SER A 77 17.51 -11.35 10.63
N ASN A 78 16.66 -12.06 11.36
CA ASN A 78 16.00 -13.29 10.91
C ASN A 78 14.47 -13.18 11.07
N LEU A 79 13.76 -12.99 9.96
CA LEU A 79 12.32 -12.77 9.90
C LEU A 79 11.55 -14.10 10.00
N LEU A 80 11.51 -14.68 11.20
CA LEU A 80 10.79 -15.92 11.48
C LEU A 80 9.91 -15.80 12.74
N GLY A 81 8.90 -16.66 12.82
CA GLY A 81 8.03 -16.76 13.99
C GLY A 81 7.34 -15.44 14.30
N GLN A 82 7.37 -14.99 15.56
CA GLN A 82 6.62 -13.83 16.03
C GLN A 82 7.12 -12.49 15.42
N VAL A 83 8.36 -12.43 14.96
CA VAL A 83 9.01 -11.20 14.45
C VAL A 83 9.05 -11.10 12.93
N ILE A 84 8.34 -11.99 12.22
CA ILE A 84 8.38 -12.07 10.75
C ILE A 84 8.05 -10.76 10.03
N HIS A 85 7.27 -9.84 10.63
CA HIS A 85 6.93 -8.55 10.03
C HIS A 85 7.81 -7.38 10.52
N ILE A 86 8.87 -7.63 11.29
CA ILE A 86 9.73 -6.57 11.85
C ILE A 86 10.86 -6.23 10.89
N VAL A 87 10.51 -5.60 9.78
CA VAL A 87 11.43 -5.26 8.67
C VAL A 87 12.02 -3.86 8.78
N GLU A 88 11.47 -3.02 9.66
CA GLU A 88 11.92 -1.64 9.88
C GLU A 88 11.74 -1.19 11.34
N GLU A 89 12.42 -0.10 11.71
CA GLU A 89 12.20 0.61 12.97
C GLU A 89 10.79 1.20 13.03
N GLY A 90 10.15 1.15 14.21
CA GLY A 90 8.80 1.72 14.38
C GLY A 90 8.02 1.16 15.56
N TYR A 91 6.76 1.57 15.67
CA TYR A 91 5.84 1.03 16.68
C TYR A 91 5.25 -0.29 16.22
N TYR A 92 5.24 -1.29 17.10
CA TYR A 92 4.66 -2.60 16.85
C TYR A 92 3.73 -3.00 17.99
N TYR A 93 2.63 -3.68 17.65
CA TYR A 93 1.75 -4.33 18.61
C TYR A 93 1.74 -5.84 18.40
N PHE A 94 1.62 -6.60 19.49
CA PHE A 94 1.48 -8.05 19.42
C PHE A 94 0.01 -8.43 19.21
N ASN A 95 -0.32 -9.08 18.10
CA ASN A 95 -1.72 -9.46 17.79
C ASN A 95 -2.14 -10.80 18.43
N GLY A 96 -1.24 -11.47 19.15
CA GLY A 96 -1.42 -12.81 19.71
C GLY A 96 -0.60 -13.90 19.00
N GLN A 97 -0.06 -13.60 17.82
CA GLN A 97 0.74 -14.52 17.01
C GLN A 97 1.99 -13.85 16.44
N TYR A 98 1.85 -12.63 15.92
CA TYR A 98 2.92 -11.84 15.31
C TYR A 98 2.96 -10.42 15.89
N TRP A 99 4.14 -9.83 15.84
CA TRP A 99 4.33 -8.39 15.97
C TRP A 99 3.96 -7.72 14.65
N ASN A 100 3.01 -6.80 14.71
CA ASN A 100 2.54 -6.05 13.54
C ASN A 100 2.78 -4.57 13.76
N GLN A 101 3.22 -3.87 12.73
CA GLN A 101 3.50 -2.45 12.85
C GLN A 101 2.19 -1.68 13.09
N MET A 102 2.20 -0.75 14.03
CA MET A 102 1.08 0.15 14.33
C MET A 102 1.15 1.33 13.36
N PHE A 103 0.36 1.26 12.29
CA PHE A 103 0.21 2.29 11.27
C PHE A 103 1.51 2.69 10.56
N LYS A 104 1.67 2.16 9.36
CA LYS A 104 2.32 2.90 8.28
C LYS A 104 1.21 3.67 7.57
N GLU A 105 1.41 4.96 7.29
CA GLU A 105 0.57 5.66 6.30
C GLU A 105 0.41 4.73 5.08
N PRO A 106 -0.77 4.62 4.45
CA PRO A 106 -0.90 3.79 3.27
C PRO A 106 0.17 4.21 2.28
N ASN A 107 1.16 3.35 2.05
CA ASN A 107 2.12 3.56 0.98
C ASN A 107 1.28 3.46 -0.31
N TYR A 108 1.19 4.57 -1.03
CA TYR A 108 0.60 4.55 -2.35
C TYR A 108 1.68 3.99 -3.26
N TYR A 109 1.45 2.80 -3.80
CA TYR A 109 2.39 2.21 -4.74
C TYR A 109 1.99 2.59 -6.15
N ASP A 110 2.95 3.11 -6.90
CA ASP A 110 2.74 3.62 -8.24
C ASP A 110 3.79 3.01 -9.20
N ALA A 111 3.33 2.28 -10.20
CA ALA A 111 4.17 1.70 -11.23
C ALA A 111 3.98 2.46 -12.54
N LEU A 112 5.00 3.25 -12.92
CA LEU A 112 5.06 3.86 -14.24
C LEU A 112 5.67 2.87 -15.23
N ILE A 113 4.92 2.53 -16.26
CA ILE A 113 5.32 1.60 -17.31
C ILE A 113 5.53 2.41 -18.59
N ILE A 114 6.79 2.58 -18.98
CA ILE A 114 7.19 3.29 -20.19
C ILE A 114 7.21 2.30 -21.35
N LEU A 115 6.48 2.59 -22.42
CA LEU A 115 6.47 1.81 -23.64
C LEU A 115 7.67 2.20 -24.50
N ASP A 116 8.54 1.24 -24.77
CA ASP A 116 9.89 1.49 -25.25
C ASP A 116 10.20 0.71 -26.53
N GLU A 117 10.22 1.41 -27.65
CA GLU A 117 10.47 0.84 -28.98
C GLU A 117 11.90 0.30 -29.17
N THR A 118 12.82 0.66 -28.27
CA THR A 118 14.22 0.19 -28.33
C THR A 118 14.41 -1.21 -27.76
N LEU A 119 13.45 -1.72 -26.99
CA LEU A 119 13.48 -3.04 -26.37
C LEU A 119 12.61 -4.04 -27.14
N SER A 120 13.02 -5.31 -27.12
CA SER A 120 12.28 -6.40 -27.75
C SER A 120 10.84 -6.48 -27.23
N ALA A 121 9.88 -6.71 -28.13
CA ALA A 121 8.46 -6.74 -27.80
C ALA A 121 8.15 -7.62 -26.57
N ASN A 122 7.36 -7.10 -25.64
CA ASN A 122 6.94 -7.76 -24.39
C ASN A 122 8.06 -8.16 -23.43
N THR A 123 9.27 -7.60 -23.57
CA THR A 123 10.29 -7.69 -22.51
C THR A 123 10.06 -6.60 -21.46
N ILE A 124 10.14 -6.96 -20.17
CA ILE A 124 9.95 -6.01 -19.06
C ILE A 124 11.25 -5.90 -18.28
N SER A 125 11.71 -4.66 -18.08
CA SER A 125 12.85 -4.36 -17.20
C SER A 125 12.44 -3.35 -16.12
N ALA A 126 12.78 -3.63 -14.86
CA ALA A 126 12.62 -2.67 -13.77
C ALA A 126 13.83 -1.73 -13.74
N GLN A 127 13.59 -0.41 -13.73
CA GLN A 127 14.63 0.61 -13.73
C GLN A 127 14.94 1.14 -12.33
N THR A 128 13.95 1.09 -11.43
CA THR A 128 14.08 1.52 -10.04
C THR A 128 13.58 0.44 -9.08
N SER A 129 14.00 0.54 -7.82
CA SER A 129 13.36 -0.17 -6.70
C SER A 129 12.23 0.70 -6.12
N TRP A 130 11.30 0.08 -5.39
CA TRP A 130 10.35 0.82 -4.56
C TRP A 130 11.13 1.74 -3.62
N ASN A 131 10.95 3.04 -3.75
CA ASN A 131 11.57 3.99 -2.83
C ASN A 131 10.80 3.96 -1.51
N THR A 132 11.54 3.92 -0.41
CA THR A 132 11.02 4.24 0.91
C THR A 132 11.20 5.75 1.11
N TYR A 133 10.13 6.44 1.50
CA TYR A 133 10.16 7.72 2.24
C TYR A 133 10.10 9.09 1.50
N LEU A 134 9.26 10.00 2.04
CA LEU A 134 9.66 11.25 2.73
C LEU A 134 8.54 11.70 3.72
N PRO A 135 8.88 12.23 4.91
CA PRO A 135 7.94 12.83 5.85
C PRO A 135 7.69 14.29 5.43
N PHE A 136 6.44 14.73 5.33
CA PHE A 136 6.10 16.06 4.83
C PHE A 136 6.72 17.18 5.68
N PRO A 137 7.54 18.09 5.12
CA PRO A 137 7.89 19.32 5.81
C PRO A 137 6.85 20.43 5.55
N THR A 138 6.00 20.33 4.52
CA THR A 138 5.18 21.47 4.06
C THR A 138 3.76 21.17 3.54
N ASN A 139 3.35 19.92 3.28
CA ASN A 139 2.03 19.63 2.73
C ASN A 139 1.35 18.38 3.36
N PRO A 140 0.34 18.54 4.23
CA PRO A 140 -0.39 17.43 4.84
C PRO A 140 -1.32 16.65 3.88
N ARG A 141 -1.37 17.02 2.59
CA ARG A 141 -2.13 16.31 1.54
C ARG A 141 -1.26 15.56 0.54
N GLN A 142 0.06 15.68 0.61
CA GLN A 142 0.89 14.76 -0.15
C GLN A 142 0.80 13.40 0.55
N HIS A 143 0.80 12.33 -0.22
CA HIS A 143 0.91 10.99 0.32
C HIS A 143 2.30 10.45 -0.03
N THR A 144 2.86 9.55 0.79
CA THR A 144 4.11 8.88 0.46
C THR A 144 3.85 7.95 -0.72
N LEU A 145 4.23 8.40 -1.92
CA LEU A 145 4.20 7.60 -3.14
C LEU A 145 5.50 6.80 -3.22
N SER A 146 5.40 5.48 -3.10
CA SER A 146 6.47 4.58 -3.53
C SER A 146 6.30 4.38 -5.03
N THR A 147 7.25 4.85 -5.83
CA THR A 147 7.21 4.77 -7.28
C THR A 147 8.22 3.74 -7.79
N LYS A 148 7.82 2.99 -8.82
CA LYS A 148 8.69 2.04 -9.51
C LYS A 148 8.52 2.19 -11.01
N ILE A 149 9.63 2.34 -11.73
CA ILE A 149 9.60 2.52 -13.19
C ILE A 149 9.92 1.20 -13.87
N TYR A 150 9.09 0.81 -14.83
CA TYR A 150 9.30 -0.30 -15.74
C TYR A 150 9.46 0.22 -17.17
N ARG A 151 10.33 -0.42 -17.95
CA ARG A 151 10.31 -0.29 -19.42
C ARG A 151 9.74 -1.57 -20.00
N LEU A 152 8.68 -1.44 -20.79
CA LEU A 152 8.06 -2.50 -21.55
C LEU A 152 8.44 -2.35 -23.01
N GLY A 153 9.13 -3.36 -23.57
CA GLY A 153 9.57 -3.32 -24.95
C GLY A 153 8.41 -3.39 -25.93
N THR A 154 8.42 -2.48 -26.91
CA THR A 154 7.40 -2.37 -27.96
C THR A 154 7.99 -2.35 -29.37
N SER A 155 9.23 -2.80 -29.53
CA SER A 155 9.89 -2.84 -30.84
C SER A 155 9.05 -3.57 -31.89
N GLY A 156 8.82 -2.90 -33.03
CA GLY A 156 8.02 -3.42 -34.15
C GLY A 156 6.51 -3.43 -33.93
N MET A 157 6.00 -2.96 -32.78
CA MET A 157 4.56 -2.97 -32.46
C MET A 157 3.84 -1.70 -32.92
N GLY A 158 4.58 -0.63 -33.22
CA GLY A 158 4.01 0.66 -33.61
C GLY A 158 3.31 1.39 -32.47
N ILE A 159 3.74 1.15 -31.23
CA ILE A 159 3.12 1.69 -30.02
C ILE A 159 4.18 2.30 -29.10
N THR A 160 3.95 3.53 -28.63
CA THR A 160 4.76 4.22 -27.62
C THR A 160 3.86 4.89 -26.57
N GLY A 161 4.44 5.53 -25.55
CA GLY A 161 3.70 6.22 -24.49
C GLY A 161 3.94 5.60 -23.12
N GLN A 162 2.94 5.70 -22.25
CA GLN A 162 3.06 5.27 -20.87
C GLN A 162 1.75 4.71 -20.31
N ILE A 163 1.88 3.82 -19.34
CA ILE A 163 0.79 3.27 -18.56
C ILE A 163 1.14 3.47 -17.09
N ASP A 164 0.24 4.06 -16.33
CA ASP A 164 0.41 4.33 -14.91
C ASP A 164 -0.50 3.39 -14.12
N ALA A 165 0.06 2.59 -13.24
CA ALA A 165 -0.68 1.63 -12.44
C ALA A 165 -0.51 1.96 -10.96
N ARG A 166 -1.62 2.26 -10.27
CA ARG A 166 -1.58 2.74 -8.88
C ARG A 166 -2.36 1.84 -7.96
N ARG A 167 -1.85 1.59 -6.77
CA ARG A 167 -2.55 0.91 -5.67
C ARG A 167 -2.91 1.90 -4.58
N ILE A 168 -4.19 1.93 -4.22
CA ILE A 168 -4.73 2.67 -3.08
C ILE A 168 -5.56 1.71 -2.23
N GLY A 169 -4.98 1.23 -1.13
CA GLY A 169 -5.60 0.21 -0.28
C GLY A 169 -5.90 -1.07 -1.06
N THR A 170 -7.20 -1.39 -1.23
CA THR A 170 -7.71 -2.57 -1.98
C THR A 170 -8.11 -2.26 -3.41
N ILE A 171 -7.87 -1.05 -3.91
CA ILE A 171 -8.27 -0.64 -5.26
C ILE A 171 -7.02 -0.32 -6.06
N GLY A 172 -6.91 -0.96 -7.22
CA GLY A 172 -5.96 -0.67 -8.27
C GLY A 172 -6.55 0.29 -9.29
N TYR A 173 -5.74 1.18 -9.82
CA TYR A 173 -6.06 2.08 -10.91
C TYR A 173 -5.10 1.79 -12.06
N LEU A 174 -5.60 1.79 -13.28
CA LEU A 174 -4.79 1.64 -14.48
C LEU A 174 -5.13 2.77 -15.44
N ASP A 175 -4.22 3.73 -15.56
CA ASP A 175 -4.32 4.87 -16.45
C ASP A 175 -3.45 4.60 -17.68
N VAL A 176 -4.06 4.61 -18.85
CA VAL A 176 -3.41 4.29 -20.12
C VAL A 176 -3.25 5.58 -20.92
N SER A 177 -2.05 5.86 -21.40
CA SER A 177 -1.75 6.99 -22.29
C SER A 177 -0.81 6.54 -23.41
N ILE A 178 -1.39 6.07 -24.51
CA ILE A 178 -0.68 5.37 -25.58
C ILE A 178 -0.71 6.18 -26.86
N ILE A 179 0.39 6.19 -27.60
CA ILE A 179 0.49 6.73 -28.96
C ILE A 179 0.65 5.55 -29.91
N CYS A 180 -0.16 5.54 -30.97
CA CYS A 180 -0.07 4.54 -32.03
C CYS A 180 0.54 5.18 -33.28
N SER A 181 1.64 4.64 -33.79
CA SER A 181 2.14 4.97 -35.12
C SER A 181 1.36 4.14 -36.14
N THR A 182 0.44 4.78 -36.85
CA THR A 182 -0.33 4.16 -37.93
C THR A 182 0.51 4.08 -39.21
N PRO A 183 0.32 3.06 -40.06
CA PRO A 183 -0.56 1.90 -39.88
C PRO A 183 0.09 0.80 -39.02
N ILE A 184 -0.73 0.11 -38.23
CA ILE A 184 -0.26 -1.07 -37.49
C ILE A 184 -0.35 -2.29 -38.41
N THR A 185 0.73 -3.06 -38.44
CA THR A 185 0.88 -4.21 -39.36
C THR A 185 0.02 -5.41 -38.96
N SER A 186 -0.23 -5.59 -37.67
CA SER A 186 -0.99 -6.71 -37.10
C SER A 186 -2.46 -6.36 -36.83
N ASN A 187 -3.35 -7.36 -36.80
CA ASN A 187 -4.78 -7.17 -36.47
C ASN A 187 -5.02 -6.69 -35.03
N TYR A 188 -4.07 -6.94 -34.15
CA TYR A 188 -4.07 -6.49 -32.76
C TYR A 188 -2.63 -6.35 -32.26
N VAL A 189 -2.46 -5.63 -31.16
CA VAL A 189 -1.22 -5.51 -30.39
C VAL A 189 -1.49 -6.01 -28.97
N ILE A 190 -0.55 -6.77 -28.40
CA ILE A 190 -0.63 -7.26 -27.01
C ILE A 190 0.53 -6.71 -26.21
N LEU A 191 0.23 -6.02 -25.10
CA LEU A 191 1.21 -5.57 -24.13
C LEU A 191 1.05 -6.39 -22.84
N ASN A 192 2.09 -7.13 -22.45
CA ASN A 192 2.09 -7.90 -21.22
C ASN A 192 2.40 -6.97 -20.03
N LEU A 193 1.42 -6.77 -19.14
CA LEU A 193 1.57 -5.96 -17.92
C LEU A 193 1.67 -6.84 -16.66
N SER A 194 1.89 -8.14 -16.84
CA SER A 194 1.81 -9.12 -15.75
C SER A 194 2.76 -8.80 -14.60
N LYS A 195 4.02 -8.47 -14.91
CA LYS A 195 5.01 -8.15 -13.88
C LYS A 195 4.65 -6.90 -13.07
N PRO A 196 4.48 -5.70 -13.67
CA PRO A 196 4.21 -4.49 -12.89
C PRO A 196 2.89 -4.57 -12.11
N LEU A 197 1.83 -5.16 -12.68
CA LEU A 197 0.55 -5.29 -11.99
C LEU A 197 0.59 -6.32 -10.84
N ARG A 198 1.31 -7.44 -11.01
CA ARG A 198 1.52 -8.40 -9.92
C ARG A 198 2.43 -7.85 -8.82
N ASP A 199 3.50 -7.10 -9.17
CA ASP A 199 4.34 -6.40 -8.20
C ASP A 199 3.52 -5.38 -7.37
N LEU A 200 2.39 -4.88 -7.91
CA LEU A 200 1.41 -4.02 -7.21
C LEU A 200 0.28 -4.78 -6.48
N GLY A 201 0.23 -6.11 -6.58
CA GLY A 201 -0.80 -6.93 -5.93
C GLY A 201 -2.14 -7.02 -6.66
N PHE A 202 -2.20 -6.62 -7.94
CA PHE A 202 -3.39 -6.85 -8.76
C PHE A 202 -3.63 -8.34 -8.88
N MET A 203 -4.89 -8.76 -8.78
CA MET A 203 -5.27 -10.17 -8.86
C MET A 203 -6.13 -10.46 -10.07
N SER A 204 -6.00 -11.69 -10.54
CA SER A 204 -6.95 -12.28 -11.47
C SER A 204 -8.20 -12.74 -10.73
N ASP A 205 -9.38 -12.50 -11.30
CA ASP A 205 -10.65 -13.10 -10.89
C ASP A 205 -10.73 -14.62 -11.20
N GLY A 206 -9.66 -15.22 -11.74
CA GLY A 206 -9.46 -16.66 -11.85
C GLY A 206 -10.27 -17.35 -12.96
N SER A 207 -11.06 -16.60 -13.74
CA SER A 207 -11.79 -17.17 -14.87
C SER A 207 -11.04 -16.92 -16.18
N VAL A 208 -10.63 -18.00 -16.84
CA VAL A 208 -10.00 -17.95 -18.16
C VAL A 208 -10.99 -17.34 -19.16
N GLY A 209 -10.71 -16.12 -19.65
CA GLY A 209 -11.55 -15.42 -20.62
C GLY A 209 -12.26 -14.16 -20.10
N SER A 210 -12.13 -13.82 -18.81
CA SER A 210 -12.64 -12.54 -18.30
C SER A 210 -11.79 -11.36 -18.82
N LEU A 211 -12.46 -10.36 -19.41
CA LEU A 211 -11.85 -9.14 -19.95
C LEU A 211 -12.42 -7.92 -19.24
N ASN A 212 -11.54 -7.01 -18.83
CA ASN A 212 -11.91 -5.68 -18.39
C ASN A 212 -11.74 -4.69 -19.55
N ASN A 213 -12.85 -4.17 -20.05
CA ASN A 213 -12.85 -3.17 -21.11
C ASN A 213 -12.55 -1.78 -20.54
N ILE A 214 -11.60 -1.11 -21.17
CA ILE A 214 -11.18 0.25 -20.87
C ILE A 214 -11.74 1.14 -21.98
N LEU A 215 -12.64 2.04 -21.62
CA LEU A 215 -13.08 3.09 -22.54
C LEU A 215 -11.92 4.06 -22.75
N VAL A 216 -11.59 4.29 -24.01
CA VAL A 216 -10.53 5.21 -24.39
C VAL A 216 -11.03 6.30 -25.31
N SER A 217 -10.39 7.47 -25.25
CA SER A 217 -10.66 8.61 -26.12
C SER A 217 -9.37 9.25 -26.62
N GLY A 218 -9.48 9.92 -27.76
CA GLY A 218 -8.36 10.58 -28.44
C GLY A 218 -8.87 11.38 -29.63
N ASN A 219 -7.95 12.06 -30.33
CA ASN A 219 -8.32 12.77 -31.56
C ASN A 219 -8.68 11.76 -32.64
N SER A 220 -9.71 12.04 -33.43
CA SER A 220 -10.09 11.19 -34.57
C SER A 220 -9.01 11.18 -35.65
N ASN A 221 -8.87 10.04 -36.35
CA ASN A 221 -8.10 9.87 -37.57
C ASN A 221 -8.92 10.17 -38.84
N GLY A 222 -10.17 10.59 -38.68
CA GLY A 222 -11.05 11.02 -39.76
C GLY A 222 -10.90 12.49 -40.14
N ILE A 223 -11.64 12.91 -41.17
CA ILE A 223 -11.63 14.27 -41.74
C ILE A 223 -12.24 15.32 -40.78
N SER A 224 -12.97 14.90 -39.74
CA SER A 224 -13.56 15.81 -38.75
C SER A 224 -12.66 15.99 -37.52
N SER A 225 -12.46 17.24 -37.13
CA SER A 225 -11.71 17.65 -35.93
C SER A 225 -12.52 17.35 -34.65
N GLY A 226 -12.69 16.08 -34.31
CA GLY A 226 -13.48 15.60 -33.16
C GLY A 226 -12.73 14.62 -32.26
N VAL A 227 -13.29 14.41 -31.06
CA VAL A 227 -12.88 13.35 -30.14
C VAL A 227 -13.57 12.06 -30.56
N GLU A 228 -12.80 10.99 -30.72
CA GLU A 228 -13.31 9.66 -30.99
C GLU A 228 -13.27 8.80 -29.72
N GLN A 229 -14.01 7.70 -29.70
CA GLN A 229 -14.02 6.72 -28.61
C GLN A 229 -13.77 5.31 -29.13
N GLY A 230 -13.12 4.51 -28.29
CA GLY A 230 -12.75 3.14 -28.60
C GLY A 230 -12.65 2.30 -27.34
N ILE A 231 -12.37 1.02 -27.53
CA ILE A 231 -12.21 0.07 -26.43
C ILE A 231 -10.83 -0.60 -26.56
N ILE A 232 -10.12 -0.63 -25.44
CA ILE A 232 -8.95 -1.49 -25.22
C ILE A 232 -9.35 -2.48 -24.12
N SER A 233 -8.86 -3.72 -24.16
CA SER A 233 -9.24 -4.73 -23.16
C SER A 233 -8.04 -5.21 -22.37
N LEU A 234 -8.16 -5.37 -21.06
CA LEU A 234 -7.16 -6.07 -20.24
C LEU A 234 -7.67 -7.47 -19.90
N THR A 235 -6.84 -8.50 -20.11
CA THR A 235 -7.17 -9.85 -19.63
C THR A 235 -6.99 -9.92 -18.12
N ASN A 236 -7.97 -10.46 -17.40
CA ASN A 236 -7.89 -10.50 -15.93
C ASN A 236 -6.91 -11.55 -15.42
N VAL A 237 -6.60 -12.59 -16.19
CA VAL A 237 -5.70 -13.68 -15.76
C VAL A 237 -4.22 -13.32 -15.94
N ASP A 238 -3.84 -12.93 -17.16
CA ASP A 238 -2.44 -12.73 -17.53
C ASP A 238 -2.04 -11.26 -17.62
N PHE A 239 -2.98 -10.33 -17.38
CA PHE A 239 -2.76 -8.89 -17.49
C PHE A 239 -2.19 -8.44 -18.85
N ASN A 240 -2.63 -9.10 -19.93
CA ASN A 240 -2.36 -8.70 -21.29
C ASN A 240 -3.32 -7.58 -21.70
N LEU A 241 -2.79 -6.42 -22.07
CA LEU A 241 -3.55 -5.32 -22.65
C LEU A 241 -3.63 -5.52 -24.17
N LEU A 242 -4.86 -5.64 -24.66
CA LEU A 242 -5.21 -5.97 -26.04
C LEU A 242 -5.70 -4.72 -26.77
N LEU A 243 -4.93 -4.28 -27.76
CA LEU A 243 -5.24 -3.14 -28.61
C LEU A 243 -5.62 -3.65 -29.99
N TRP A 244 -6.91 -3.65 -30.32
CA TRP A 244 -7.39 -4.09 -31.63
C TRP A 244 -7.16 -3.02 -32.69
N LYS A 245 -6.64 -3.40 -33.86
CA LYS A 245 -6.34 -2.48 -34.98
C LYS A 245 -7.53 -1.58 -35.32
N ASN A 246 -8.72 -2.16 -35.44
CA ASN A 246 -9.95 -1.43 -35.75
C ASN A 246 -10.42 -0.47 -34.64
N GLN A 247 -9.90 -0.60 -33.42
CA GLN A 247 -10.18 0.34 -32.33
C GLN A 247 -9.13 1.44 -32.27
N ILE A 248 -7.86 1.13 -32.51
CA ILE A 248 -6.75 2.08 -32.35
C ILE A 248 -6.46 2.93 -33.59
N GLU A 249 -6.70 2.42 -34.81
CA GLU A 249 -6.52 3.20 -36.04
C GLU A 249 -7.60 4.27 -36.26
N LYS A 250 -8.61 4.29 -35.39
CA LYS A 250 -9.58 5.37 -35.27
C LYS A 250 -8.94 6.68 -34.80
N PHE A 251 -7.78 6.62 -34.16
CA PHE A 251 -7.20 7.76 -33.48
C PHE A 251 -5.96 8.32 -34.18
N THR A 252 -5.72 9.63 -34.01
CA THR A 252 -4.44 10.29 -34.28
C THR A 252 -3.82 10.77 -32.97
N GLY A 253 -2.51 10.57 -32.81
CA GLY A 253 -1.79 11.00 -31.61
C GLY A 253 -2.06 10.12 -30.38
N THR A 254 -2.27 10.75 -29.22
CA THR A 254 -2.38 10.07 -27.93
C THR A 254 -3.81 9.65 -27.62
N ILE A 255 -3.97 8.38 -27.26
CA ILE A 255 -5.20 7.77 -26.76
C ILE A 255 -5.09 7.65 -25.24
N LYS A 256 -6.15 8.03 -24.52
CA LYS A 256 -6.20 7.99 -23.06
C LYS A 256 -7.40 7.21 -22.56
N GLY A 257 -7.23 6.49 -21.47
CA GLY A 257 -8.33 5.85 -20.74
C GLY A 257 -7.91 5.43 -19.34
N MET A 258 -8.88 5.09 -18.51
CA MET A 258 -8.65 4.66 -17.14
C MET A 258 -9.63 3.56 -16.78
N THR A 259 -9.20 2.63 -15.95
CA THR A 259 -10.09 1.66 -15.29
C THR A 259 -9.61 1.36 -13.87
N ILE A 260 -10.44 0.67 -13.09
CA ILE A 260 -10.14 0.25 -11.73
C ILE A 260 -10.16 -1.28 -11.60
N PHE A 261 -9.39 -1.78 -10.65
CA PHE A 261 -9.22 -3.21 -10.38
C PHE A 261 -9.27 -3.49 -8.87
N PRO A 262 -9.71 -4.68 -8.45
CA PRO A 262 -9.54 -5.12 -7.07
C PRO A 262 -8.09 -5.54 -6.78
N ILE A 263 -7.64 -5.30 -5.55
CA ILE A 263 -6.35 -5.72 -5.00
C ILE A 263 -6.57 -6.51 -3.71
N ASN A 264 -5.74 -7.52 -3.45
CA ASN A 264 -5.76 -8.29 -2.20
C ASN A 264 -4.48 -8.08 -1.39
N TYR A 265 -4.65 -7.91 -0.08
CA TYR A 265 -3.55 -7.73 0.86
C TYR A 265 -2.71 -9.00 1.09
N LEU A 266 -3.23 -10.19 0.82
CA LEU A 266 -2.58 -11.45 1.22
C LEU A 266 -1.34 -11.84 0.39
N ASN A 267 -1.14 -11.26 -0.80
CA ASN A 267 -0.08 -11.68 -1.74
C ASN A 267 0.94 -10.59 -2.05
N VAL A 268 0.93 -9.45 -1.33
CA VAL A 268 1.93 -8.42 -1.54
C VAL A 268 3.09 -8.69 -0.60
N ILE A 269 4.25 -9.01 -1.20
CA ILE A 269 5.52 -8.98 -0.50
C ILE A 269 5.80 -7.48 -0.26
N GLU A 270 5.50 -6.99 0.94
CA GLU A 270 5.96 -5.67 1.41
C GLU A 270 7.48 -5.64 1.56
#